data_AF-D8Q3N7-F1
#
_entry.id   AF-D8Q3N7-F1
#
_cell.length_a   1.000
_cell.length_b   1.000
_cell.length_c   1.000
_cell.angle_alpha   90.00
_cell.angle_beta   90.00
_cell.angle_gamma   90.00
#
_symmetry.space_group_name_H-M   'P 1'
#
loop_
_entity.id
_entity.type
_entity.pdbx_description
1 polymer ?
#
loop_
_entity_poly.entity_id
_entity_poly.type
_entity_poly.pdbx_seq_one_letter_code
_entity_poly.pdbx_strand_id
1 'polypeptide(L)'
;MGAAPTAPDLSVSLEPHLLDTLRPLRTRVPPSLAADLEPYLATPPPSEIPYAILLRVSQWARAADLHSLGLKPSDYTMISLLAGARTAPGAKLGRYVPPQSAEDAAAQGVRDRKAITALLNALLSVGGAAFAAWWAADKTGWRNEWRVLFALAVGAVVAISEAVLYIIWQSRATGKLKPLKLNTQRTARHKRIDAPNEDVDDTEQPPGGKGKGQSTDLQDASGDGDLRKRITQKGSAEDS
;
A
#
# COMPACT_ATOMS: atom_id res chain seq x y z
N MET A 1 -7.53 18.74 27.86
CA MET A 1 -7.27 17.39 28.41
C MET A 1 -7.43 16.39 27.28
N GLY A 2 -6.33 15.93 26.68
CA GLY A 2 -6.37 14.96 25.59
C GLY A 2 -6.66 13.57 26.15
N ALA A 3 -7.66 12.88 25.60
CA ALA A 3 -7.91 11.48 25.92
C ALA A 3 -6.68 10.66 25.53
N ALA A 4 -6.05 10.03 26.52
CA ALA A 4 -4.95 9.11 26.26
C ALA A 4 -5.47 7.96 25.37
N PRO A 5 -4.69 7.51 24.38
CA PRO A 5 -5.06 6.36 23.56
C PRO A 5 -5.33 5.17 24.49
N THR A 6 -6.58 4.71 24.51
CA THR A 6 -6.96 3.49 25.23
C THR A 6 -6.21 2.35 24.56
N ALA A 7 -5.18 1.82 25.25
CA ALA A 7 -4.49 0.62 24.83
C ALA A 7 -5.53 -0.48 24.54
N PRO A 8 -5.31 -1.33 23.52
CA PRO A 8 -6.24 -2.40 23.21
C PRO A 8 -6.53 -3.24 24.47
N ASP A 9 -7.80 -3.57 24.69
CA ASP A 9 -8.28 -4.46 25.77
C ASP A 9 -7.67 -5.86 25.57
N LEU A 10 -6.40 -5.99 25.92
CA LEU A 10 -5.64 -7.22 25.86
C LEU A 10 -5.81 -7.94 27.20
N SER A 11 -6.49 -9.08 27.21
CA SER A 11 -6.55 -9.96 28.38
C SER A 11 -5.42 -10.99 28.32
N VAL A 12 -4.92 -11.34 29.50
CA VAL A 12 -3.81 -12.29 29.70
C VAL A 12 -4.29 -13.40 30.64
N SER A 13 -3.97 -14.65 30.32
CA SER A 13 -4.32 -15.78 31.18
C SER A 13 -3.60 -15.69 32.53
N LEU A 14 -4.35 -15.85 33.62
CA LEU A 14 -3.87 -15.74 34.98
C LEU A 14 -3.45 -17.11 35.51
N GLU A 15 -2.18 -17.46 35.29
CA GLU A 15 -1.61 -18.73 35.73
C GLU A 15 -1.40 -18.78 37.27
N PRO A 16 -1.44 -19.97 37.91
CA PRO A 16 -1.33 -20.09 39.37
C PRO A 16 -0.06 -19.47 39.97
N HIS A 17 1.08 -19.62 39.29
CA HIS A 17 2.36 -19.02 39.74
C HIS A 17 2.33 -17.48 39.71
N LEU A 18 1.52 -16.89 38.83
CA LEU A 18 1.32 -15.44 38.78
C LEU A 18 0.56 -14.96 40.02
N LEU A 19 -0.47 -15.70 40.43
CA LEU A 19 -1.22 -15.40 41.63
C LEU A 19 -0.33 -15.44 42.87
N ASP A 20 0.54 -16.43 42.96
CA ASP A 20 1.46 -16.57 44.09
C ASP A 20 2.49 -15.44 44.17
N THR A 21 2.91 -14.87 43.03
CA THR A 21 3.82 -13.72 42.98
C THR A 21 3.12 -12.37 43.21
N LEU A 22 1.85 -12.25 42.83
CA LEU A 22 1.02 -11.05 43.01
C LEU A 22 0.42 -10.94 44.43
N ARG A 23 0.17 -12.06 45.11
CA ARG A 23 -0.45 -12.08 46.44
C ARG A 23 0.35 -11.27 47.50
N PRO A 24 1.70 -11.33 47.57
CA PRO A 24 2.49 -10.50 48.47
C PRO A 24 2.42 -8.99 48.15
N LEU A 25 2.15 -8.63 46.90
CA LEU A 25 2.12 -7.23 46.47
C LEU A 25 0.87 -6.48 46.97
N ARG A 26 -0.22 -7.19 47.29
CA ARG A 26 -1.50 -6.58 47.73
C ARG A 26 -1.34 -5.60 48.90
N THR A 27 -0.42 -5.87 49.82
CA THR A 27 -0.20 -5.03 51.01
C THR A 27 0.86 -3.94 50.83
N ARG A 28 1.59 -3.94 49.70
CA ARG A 28 2.74 -3.06 49.43
C ARG A 28 2.48 -2.04 48.33
N VAL A 29 1.53 -2.35 47.45
CA VAL A 29 1.15 -1.54 46.30
C VAL A 29 0.27 -0.36 46.73
N PRO A 30 0.31 0.79 46.03
CA PRO A 30 -0.58 1.92 46.26
C PRO A 30 -2.06 1.50 46.30
N PRO A 31 -2.89 2.11 47.17
CA PRO A 31 -4.26 1.64 47.44
C PRO A 31 -5.15 1.62 46.19
N SER A 32 -4.92 2.53 45.23
CA SER A 32 -5.64 2.55 43.96
C SER A 32 -5.37 1.31 43.10
N LEU A 33 -4.10 0.90 42.98
CA LEU A 33 -3.72 -0.27 42.20
C LEU A 33 -4.05 -1.57 42.94
N ALA A 34 -4.05 -1.55 44.29
CA ALA A 34 -4.51 -2.67 45.10
C ALA A 34 -6.02 -2.93 44.91
N ALA A 35 -6.83 -1.88 44.84
CA ALA A 35 -8.27 -2.00 44.55
C ALA A 35 -8.53 -2.57 43.14
N ASP A 36 -7.73 -2.16 42.14
CA ASP A 36 -7.81 -2.70 40.78
C ASP A 36 -7.40 -4.19 40.70
N LEU A 37 -6.45 -4.62 41.54
CA LEU A 37 -5.92 -5.99 41.56
C LEU A 37 -6.80 -6.96 42.37
N GLU A 38 -7.52 -6.47 43.37
CA GLU A 38 -8.37 -7.25 44.29
C GLU A 38 -9.34 -8.23 43.61
N PRO A 39 -10.13 -7.84 42.59
CA PRO A 39 -11.08 -8.76 41.96
C PRO A 39 -10.38 -9.94 41.27
N TYR A 40 -9.11 -9.79 40.88
CA TYR A 40 -8.32 -10.85 40.22
C TYR A 40 -7.61 -11.77 41.21
N LEU A 41 -7.57 -11.40 42.49
CA LEU A 41 -6.97 -12.21 43.56
C LEU A 41 -8.01 -12.90 44.45
N ALA A 42 -9.31 -12.77 44.13
CA ALA A 42 -10.40 -13.43 44.85
C ALA A 42 -10.31 -14.97 44.73
N THR A 43 -10.93 -15.69 45.66
CA THR A 43 -11.09 -17.16 45.59
C THR A 43 -12.55 -17.46 45.26
N PRO A 44 -12.86 -18.08 44.10
CA PRO A 44 -11.95 -18.61 43.08
C PRO A 44 -11.35 -17.51 42.17
N PRO A 45 -10.08 -17.66 41.74
CA PRO A 45 -9.44 -16.66 40.89
C PRO A 45 -10.02 -16.70 39.47
N PRO A 46 -10.25 -15.53 38.83
CA PRO A 46 -10.61 -15.49 37.42
C PRO A 46 -9.46 -16.01 36.55
N SER A 47 -9.78 -16.62 35.41
CA SER A 47 -8.79 -17.18 34.49
C SER A 47 -8.04 -16.13 33.68
N GLU A 48 -8.49 -14.88 33.69
CA GLU A 48 -7.94 -13.79 32.87
C GLU A 48 -7.81 -12.49 33.67
N ILE A 49 -6.75 -11.74 33.39
CA ILE A 49 -6.49 -10.41 33.94
C ILE A 49 -6.19 -9.41 32.80
N PRO A 50 -6.71 -8.17 32.85
CA PRO A 50 -6.36 -7.14 31.88
C PRO A 50 -4.87 -6.80 31.91
N TYR A 51 -4.25 -6.74 30.73
CA TYR A 51 -2.85 -6.37 30.55
C TYR A 51 -2.52 -5.00 31.13
N ALA A 52 -3.46 -4.05 31.06
CA ALA A 52 -3.28 -2.70 31.60
C ALA A 52 -2.97 -2.69 33.10
N ILE A 53 -3.54 -3.62 33.87
CA ILE A 53 -3.30 -3.73 35.32
C ILE A 53 -1.89 -4.27 35.57
N LEU A 54 -1.51 -5.34 34.86
CA LEU A 54 -0.15 -5.90 34.92
C LEU A 54 0.92 -4.88 34.52
N LEU A 55 0.64 -4.07 33.49
CA LEU A 55 1.54 -3.00 33.05
C LEU A 55 1.71 -1.92 34.12
N ARG A 56 0.63 -1.53 34.82
CA ARG A 56 0.72 -0.57 35.93
C ARG A 56 1.48 -1.15 37.12
N VAL A 57 1.31 -2.43 37.42
CA VAL A 57 2.08 -3.13 38.47
C VAL A 57 3.57 -3.17 38.12
N SER A 58 3.91 -3.47 36.86
CA SER A 58 5.32 -3.52 36.43
C SER A 58 5.96 -2.13 36.40
N GLN A 59 5.22 -1.09 36.00
CA GLN A 59 5.68 0.30 36.06
C GLN A 59 5.92 0.73 37.52
N TRP A 60 4.98 0.43 38.42
CA TRP A 60 5.15 0.68 39.84
C TRP A 60 6.36 -0.06 40.39
N ALA A 61 6.53 -1.34 40.04
CA ALA A 61 7.67 -2.12 40.51
C ALA A 61 9.02 -1.58 40.02
N ARG A 62 9.08 -0.92 38.86
CA ARG A 62 10.32 -0.27 38.39
C ARG A 62 10.62 1.04 39.13
N ALA A 63 9.58 1.73 39.59
CA ALA A 63 9.71 3.00 40.30
C ALA A 63 9.89 2.81 41.83
N ALA A 64 9.39 1.72 42.39
CA ALA A 64 9.51 1.38 43.79
C ALA A 64 10.85 0.71 44.09
N ASP A 65 11.45 1.00 45.24
CA ASP A 65 12.64 0.30 45.71
C ASP A 65 12.24 -1.04 46.37
N LEU A 66 12.01 -2.08 45.54
CA LEU A 66 11.64 -3.41 46.05
C LEU A 66 12.71 -4.06 46.92
N HIS A 67 13.98 -3.68 46.77
CA HIS A 67 15.06 -4.23 47.58
C HIS A 67 14.87 -3.92 49.06
N SER A 68 14.43 -2.69 49.37
CA SER A 68 14.09 -2.28 50.74
C SER A 68 12.96 -3.12 51.37
N LEU A 69 12.10 -3.71 50.52
CA LEU A 69 10.96 -4.53 50.92
C LEU A 69 11.30 -6.04 50.96
N GLY A 70 12.55 -6.42 50.67
CA GLY A 70 12.98 -7.82 50.61
C GLY A 70 12.45 -8.60 49.41
N LEU A 71 11.91 -7.90 48.40
CA LEU A 71 11.37 -8.48 47.18
C LEU A 71 12.44 -8.39 46.08
N LYS A 72 12.53 -9.42 45.23
CA LYS A 72 13.46 -9.42 44.09
C LYS A 72 12.85 -8.65 42.93
N PRO A 73 13.44 -7.53 42.46
CA PRO A 73 12.87 -6.76 41.35
C PRO A 73 12.76 -7.56 40.04
N SER A 74 13.67 -8.54 39.85
CA SER A 74 13.70 -9.44 38.69
C SER A 74 12.39 -10.18 38.47
N ASP A 75 11.68 -10.49 39.55
CA ASP A 75 10.44 -11.28 39.52
C ASP A 75 9.26 -10.42 38.98
N TYR A 76 9.44 -9.10 38.91
CA TYR A 76 8.40 -8.13 38.55
C TYR A 76 8.72 -7.33 37.26
N THR A 77 9.94 -7.37 36.74
CA THR A 77 10.34 -6.72 35.47
C THR A 77 9.85 -7.48 34.22
N MET A 78 8.53 -7.50 34.00
CA MET A 78 7.75 -7.64 32.74
C MET A 78 8.05 -8.76 31.72
N ILE A 79 9.12 -9.54 31.79
CA ILE A 79 9.45 -10.58 30.80
C ILE A 79 9.21 -11.99 31.35
N SER A 80 9.34 -12.24 32.66
CA SER A 80 8.98 -13.53 33.28
C SER A 80 7.46 -13.73 33.42
N LEU A 81 6.71 -12.66 33.73
CA LEU A 81 5.25 -12.68 33.83
C LEU A 81 4.56 -12.85 32.46
N LEU A 82 5.24 -12.49 31.36
CA LEU A 82 4.72 -12.58 30.00
C LEU A 82 5.27 -13.77 29.20
N ALA A 83 6.46 -14.31 29.53
CA ALA A 83 7.11 -15.36 28.74
C ALA A 83 6.39 -16.72 28.76
N GLY A 84 5.44 -16.94 29.67
CA GLY A 84 4.56 -18.11 29.69
C GLY A 84 3.10 -17.82 29.35
N ALA A 85 2.71 -16.55 29.27
CA ALA A 85 1.31 -16.18 29.12
C ALA A 85 0.89 -16.26 27.67
N ARG A 86 0.18 -17.34 27.32
CA ARG A 86 -0.51 -17.45 26.03
C ARG A 86 -1.46 -16.24 25.91
N THR A 87 -1.35 -15.48 24.82
CA THR A 87 -2.38 -14.51 24.44
C THR A 87 -3.72 -15.24 24.51
N ALA A 88 -4.68 -14.69 25.27
CA ALA A 88 -5.90 -15.39 25.63
C ALA A 88 -6.49 -16.15 24.42
N PRO A 89 -6.86 -17.43 24.54
CA PRO A 89 -7.45 -18.18 23.43
C PRO A 89 -8.76 -17.57 22.92
N GLY A 90 -9.39 -16.70 23.71
CA GLY A 90 -10.58 -15.93 23.34
C GLY A 90 -10.30 -14.62 22.60
N ALA A 91 -9.03 -14.19 22.47
CA ALA A 91 -8.69 -13.03 21.66
C ALA A 91 -8.98 -13.36 20.20
N LYS A 92 -10.08 -12.80 19.67
CA LYS A 92 -10.38 -12.81 18.23
C LYS A 92 -9.28 -12.04 17.54
N LEU A 93 -8.18 -12.72 17.19
CA LEU A 93 -7.19 -12.22 16.26
C LEU A 93 -7.98 -11.72 15.06
N GLY A 94 -7.92 -10.40 14.82
CA GLY A 94 -8.68 -9.78 13.74
C GLY A 94 -8.45 -10.54 12.44
N ARG A 95 -9.42 -10.49 11.53
CA ARG A 95 -9.33 -11.19 10.24
C ARG A 95 -7.99 -10.87 9.59
N TYR A 96 -7.11 -11.86 9.50
CA TYR A 96 -5.83 -11.71 8.84
C TYR A 96 -6.10 -11.27 7.40
N VAL A 97 -5.66 -10.06 7.07
CA VAL A 97 -5.65 -9.58 5.69
C VAL A 97 -4.24 -9.87 5.19
N PRO A 98 -4.05 -10.87 4.31
CA PRO A 98 -2.74 -11.15 3.76
C PRO A 98 -2.20 -9.89 3.08
N PRO A 99 -0.89 -9.61 3.22
CA PRO A 99 -0.27 -8.54 2.45
C PRO A 99 -0.58 -8.78 0.97
N GLN A 100 -0.97 -7.70 0.28
CA GLN A 100 -1.26 -7.77 -1.16
C GLN A 100 -0.07 -8.38 -1.89
N SER A 101 -0.34 -9.24 -2.88
CA SER A 101 0.73 -9.83 -3.68
C SER A 101 1.53 -8.72 -4.38
N ALA A 102 2.82 -8.92 -4.60
CA ALA A 102 3.65 -7.94 -5.31
C ALA A 102 3.10 -7.62 -6.72
N GLU A 103 2.42 -8.58 -7.33
CA GLU A 103 1.74 -8.43 -8.62
C GLU A 103 0.54 -7.47 -8.53
N ASP A 104 -0.29 -7.61 -7.50
CA ASP A 104 -1.44 -6.73 -7.27
C ASP A 104 -1.01 -5.29 -6.97
N ALA A 105 0.03 -5.13 -6.15
CA ALA A 105 0.60 -3.82 -5.82
C ALA A 105 1.15 -3.11 -7.07
N ALA A 106 1.84 -3.83 -7.95
CA ALA A 106 2.34 -3.29 -9.21
C ALA A 106 1.19 -2.93 -10.17
N ALA A 107 0.16 -3.77 -10.25
CA ALA A 107 -1.02 -3.51 -11.08
C ALA A 107 -1.79 -2.26 -10.60
N GLN A 108 -1.87 -2.05 -9.28
CA GLN A 108 -2.48 -0.87 -8.68
C GLN A 108 -1.70 0.40 -9.05
N GLY A 109 -0.36 0.37 -8.93
CA GLY A 109 0.48 1.52 -9.30
C GLY A 109 0.35 1.94 -10.77
N VAL A 110 0.15 0.99 -11.69
CA VAL A 110 -0.11 1.32 -13.11
C VAL A 110 -1.47 1.99 -13.30
N ARG A 111 -2.50 1.56 -12.55
CA ARG A 111 -3.85 2.19 -12.59
C ARG A 111 -3.80 3.61 -12.03
N ASP A 112 -3.08 3.81 -10.93
CA ASP A 112 -2.96 5.11 -10.28
C ASP A 112 -2.29 6.13 -11.21
N ARG A 113 -1.20 5.76 -11.89
CA ARG A 113 -0.54 6.65 -12.88
C ARG A 113 -1.47 7.03 -14.04
N LYS A 114 -2.29 6.10 -14.52
CA LYS A 114 -3.28 6.37 -15.57
C LYS A 114 -4.39 7.30 -15.09
N ALA A 115 -4.86 7.11 -13.86
CA ALA A 115 -5.86 7.99 -13.27
C ALA A 115 -5.31 9.42 -13.07
N ILE A 116 -4.08 9.55 -12.56
CA ILE A 116 -3.42 10.85 -12.37
C ILE A 116 -3.25 11.58 -13.71
N THR A 117 -2.76 10.88 -14.74
CA THR A 117 -2.57 11.49 -16.06
C THR A 117 -3.89 11.89 -16.72
N ALA A 118 -4.96 11.08 -16.57
CA ALA A 118 -6.29 11.43 -17.04
C ALA A 118 -6.84 12.69 -16.33
N LEU A 119 -6.67 12.79 -15.01
CA LEU A 119 -7.07 13.97 -14.24
C LEU A 119 -6.33 15.23 -14.68
N LEU A 120 -5.01 15.15 -14.91
CA LEU A 120 -4.22 16.26 -15.41
C LEU A 120 -4.66 16.71 -16.81
N ASN A 121 -4.96 15.77 -17.70
CA ASN A 121 -5.46 16.08 -19.04
C ASN A 121 -6.83 16.78 -18.99
N ALA A 122 -7.74 16.29 -18.16
CA ALA A 122 -9.06 16.91 -17.97
C ALA A 122 -8.93 18.32 -17.38
N LEU A 123 -8.09 18.53 -16.37
CA LEU A 123 -7.83 19.84 -15.78
C LEU A 123 -7.24 20.82 -16.81
N LEU A 124 -6.29 20.37 -17.61
CA LEU A 124 -5.68 21.21 -18.65
C LEU A 124 -6.67 21.57 -19.75
N SER A 125 -7.55 20.63 -20.14
CA SER A 125 -8.63 20.85 -21.11
C SER A 125 -9.63 21.90 -20.62
N VAL A 126 -10.15 21.75 -19.40
CA VAL A 126 -11.10 22.70 -18.79
C VAL A 126 -10.47 24.07 -18.61
N GLY A 127 -9.26 24.12 -18.05
CA GLY A 127 -8.53 25.37 -17.82
C GLY A 127 -8.18 26.08 -19.13
N GLY A 128 -7.70 25.34 -20.13
CA GLY A 128 -7.38 25.87 -21.45
C GLY A 128 -8.60 26.43 -22.18
N ALA A 129 -9.72 25.72 -22.14
CA ALA A 129 -10.97 26.18 -22.75
C ALA A 129 -11.53 27.43 -22.05
N ALA A 130 -11.54 27.46 -20.72
CA ALA A 130 -11.99 28.63 -19.95
C ALA A 130 -11.07 29.84 -20.18
N PHE A 131 -9.75 29.63 -20.21
CA PHE A 131 -8.78 30.69 -20.48
C PHE A 131 -8.91 31.24 -21.91
N ALA A 132 -9.05 30.36 -22.91
CA ALA A 132 -9.27 30.77 -24.30
C ALA A 132 -10.59 31.55 -24.46
N ALA A 133 -11.67 31.10 -23.80
CA ALA A 133 -12.95 31.80 -23.80
C ALA A 133 -12.85 33.19 -23.14
N TRP A 134 -12.14 33.30 -22.02
CA TRP A 134 -11.87 34.58 -21.36
C TRP A 134 -11.06 35.53 -22.25
N TRP A 135 -10.00 35.02 -22.89
CA TRP A 135 -9.16 35.80 -23.80
C TRP A 135 -9.94 36.27 -25.04
N ALA A 136 -10.79 35.42 -25.62
CA ALA A 136 -11.65 35.81 -26.74
C ALA A 136 -12.67 36.89 -26.33
N ALA A 137 -13.25 36.77 -25.13
CA ALA A 137 -14.19 37.76 -24.60
C ALA A 137 -13.51 39.10 -24.22
N ASP A 138 -12.19 39.11 -24.05
CA ASP A 138 -11.43 40.36 -23.89
C ASP A 138 -11.48 41.22 -25.16
N LYS A 139 -11.41 40.59 -26.33
CA LYS A 139 -11.41 41.29 -27.63
C LYS A 139 -12.77 41.86 -28.05
N THR A 140 -13.87 41.40 -27.46
CA THR A 140 -15.23 41.83 -27.81
C THR A 140 -15.70 43.08 -27.05
N GLY A 141 -14.90 43.62 -26.14
CA GLY A 141 -15.25 44.81 -25.36
C GLY A 141 -16.35 44.61 -24.31
N TRP A 142 -16.66 43.36 -23.95
CA TRP A 142 -17.66 43.06 -22.92
C TRP A 142 -17.24 43.55 -21.53
N ARG A 143 -18.22 43.88 -20.67
CA ARG A 143 -17.95 44.16 -19.24
C ARG A 143 -17.34 42.91 -18.59
N ASN A 144 -16.43 43.11 -17.64
CA ASN A 144 -15.71 42.03 -16.96
C ASN A 144 -16.64 40.97 -16.34
N GLU A 145 -17.83 41.39 -15.87
CA GLU A 145 -18.87 40.50 -15.33
C GLU A 145 -19.26 39.41 -16.35
N TRP A 146 -19.54 39.81 -17.60
CA TRP A 146 -19.98 38.90 -18.66
C TRP A 146 -18.85 37.99 -19.17
N ARG A 147 -17.59 38.46 -19.13
CA ARG A 147 -16.42 37.66 -19.51
C ARG A 147 -16.21 36.49 -18.55
N VAL A 148 -16.34 36.74 -17.25
CA VAL A 148 -16.20 35.69 -16.22
C VAL A 148 -17.36 34.69 -16.31
N LEU A 149 -18.60 35.17 -16.48
CA LEU A 149 -19.76 34.28 -16.65
C LEU A 149 -19.62 33.39 -17.89
N PHE A 150 -19.15 33.94 -19.01
CA PHE A 150 -18.94 33.17 -20.24
C PHE A 150 -17.82 32.12 -20.08
N ALA A 151 -16.67 32.50 -19.52
CA ALA A 151 -15.58 31.57 -19.26
C ALA A 151 -15.97 30.44 -18.29
N LEU A 152 -16.74 30.76 -17.25
CA LEU A 152 -17.28 29.78 -16.30
C LEU A 152 -18.27 28.83 -16.98
N ALA A 153 -19.17 29.34 -17.83
CA ALA A 153 -20.12 28.53 -18.57
C ALA A 153 -19.41 27.55 -19.53
N VAL A 154 -18.41 28.01 -20.28
CA VAL A 154 -17.60 27.15 -21.16
C VAL A 154 -16.86 26.10 -20.33
N GLY A 155 -16.20 26.51 -19.24
CA GLY A 155 -15.51 25.58 -18.33
C GLY A 155 -16.44 24.52 -17.74
N ALA A 156 -17.67 24.90 -17.37
CA ALA A 156 -18.67 23.97 -16.84
C ALA A 156 -19.10 22.93 -17.88
N VAL A 157 -19.35 23.34 -19.13
CA VAL A 157 -19.71 22.42 -20.22
C VAL A 157 -18.59 21.40 -20.47
N VAL A 158 -17.33 21.86 -20.52
CA VAL A 158 -16.17 20.97 -20.72
C VAL A 158 -16.01 20.02 -19.52
N ALA A 159 -16.15 20.51 -18.29
CA ALA A 159 -16.04 19.70 -17.09
C ALA A 159 -17.12 18.60 -17.04
N ILE A 160 -18.36 18.92 -17.44
CA ILE A 160 -19.44 17.92 -17.55
C ILE A 160 -19.11 16.88 -18.63
N SER A 161 -18.57 17.31 -19.79
CA SER A 161 -18.17 16.41 -20.87
C SER A 161 -17.08 15.42 -20.42
N GLU A 162 -16.04 15.91 -19.75
CA GLU A 162 -14.96 15.10 -19.17
C GLU A 162 -15.48 14.17 -18.07
N ALA A 163 -16.40 14.62 -17.22
CA ALA A 163 -17.00 13.79 -16.18
C ALA A 163 -17.78 12.60 -16.77
N VAL A 164 -18.56 12.82 -17.83
CA VAL A 164 -19.27 11.74 -18.54
C VAL A 164 -18.27 10.76 -19.16
N LEU A 165 -17.21 11.26 -19.79
CA LEU A 165 -16.17 10.42 -20.39
C LEU A 165 -15.46 9.56 -19.33
N TYR A 166 -15.17 10.16 -18.16
CA TYR A 166 -14.59 9.47 -17.01
C TYR A 166 -15.53 8.39 -16.48
N ILE A 167 -16.83 8.67 -16.34
CA ILE A 167 -17.83 7.67 -15.90
C ILE A 167 -17.87 6.48 -16.86
N ILE A 168 -17.83 6.71 -18.18
CA ILE A 168 -17.80 5.64 -19.18
C ILE A 168 -16.52 4.81 -19.05
N TRP A 169 -15.37 5.47 -18.89
CA TRP A 169 -14.09 4.78 -18.70
C TRP A 169 -14.09 3.95 -17.42
N GLN A 170 -14.55 4.52 -16.30
CA GLN A 170 -14.66 3.83 -15.02
C GLN A 170 -15.62 2.64 -15.10
N SER A 171 -16.74 2.79 -15.81
CA SER A 171 -17.69 1.69 -16.04
C SER A 171 -17.06 0.54 -16.83
N ARG A 172 -16.19 0.85 -17.81
CA ARG A 172 -15.43 -0.18 -18.55
C ARG A 172 -14.32 -0.81 -17.71
N ALA A 173 -13.66 -0.03 -16.84
CA ALA A 173 -12.59 -0.51 -15.98
C ALA A 173 -13.12 -1.38 -14.82
N THR A 174 -14.32 -1.10 -14.31
CA THR A 174 -14.96 -1.86 -13.22
C THR A 174 -15.88 -2.97 -13.73
N GLY A 175 -16.30 -2.89 -15.00
CA GLY A 175 -17.07 -3.92 -15.66
C GLY A 175 -16.32 -5.25 -15.68
N LYS A 176 -16.76 -6.18 -14.84
CA LYS A 176 -16.45 -7.63 -14.88
C LYS A 176 -17.00 -8.29 -16.16
N LEU A 177 -17.00 -7.59 -17.29
CA LEU A 177 -17.13 -8.23 -18.58
C LEU A 177 -15.88 -9.08 -18.71
N LYS A 178 -16.01 -10.35 -18.34
CA LYS A 178 -15.03 -11.38 -18.66
C LYS A 178 -14.64 -11.08 -20.10
N PRO A 179 -13.36 -10.77 -20.40
CA PRO A 179 -12.95 -10.74 -21.78
C PRO A 179 -13.38 -12.10 -22.32
N LEU A 180 -14.34 -12.09 -23.25
CA LEU A 180 -14.58 -13.26 -24.09
C LEU A 180 -13.18 -13.56 -24.60
N LYS A 181 -12.61 -14.68 -24.13
CA LYS A 181 -11.37 -15.23 -24.63
C LYS A 181 -11.65 -15.60 -26.07
N LEU A 182 -11.73 -14.60 -26.94
CA LEU A 182 -11.39 -14.75 -28.34
C LEU A 182 -9.92 -15.14 -28.27
N ASN A 183 -9.76 -16.44 -28.38
CA ASN A 183 -8.54 -17.16 -28.60
C ASN A 183 -7.91 -16.58 -29.86
N THR A 184 -7.32 -15.38 -29.75
CA THR A 184 -6.34 -14.89 -30.71
C THR A 184 -5.13 -15.77 -30.52
N GLN A 185 -5.25 -16.95 -31.10
CA GLN A 185 -4.15 -17.80 -31.45
C GLN A 185 -3.11 -16.89 -32.07
N ARG A 186 -2.00 -16.80 -31.36
CA ARG A 186 -0.66 -16.72 -31.93
C ARG A 186 -0.57 -17.57 -33.20
N THR A 187 -0.80 -16.95 -34.34
CA THR A 187 -0.24 -17.30 -35.65
C THR A 187 0.05 -15.95 -36.32
N ALA A 188 1.24 -15.60 -36.78
CA ALA A 188 2.52 -16.26 -36.89
C ALA A 188 3.58 -15.16 -36.67
N ARG A 189 4.63 -15.39 -35.88
CA ARG A 189 5.97 -15.66 -36.44
C ARG A 189 6.19 -14.99 -37.81
N HIS A 190 6.52 -13.70 -37.79
CA HIS A 190 7.28 -13.08 -38.86
C HIS A 190 8.71 -13.63 -38.80
N LYS A 191 8.92 -14.80 -39.41
CA LYS A 191 10.26 -15.32 -39.67
C LYS A 191 10.83 -14.46 -40.79
N ARG A 192 11.81 -13.60 -40.46
CA ARG A 192 12.80 -13.12 -41.43
C ARG A 192 13.38 -14.36 -42.11
N ILE A 193 13.14 -14.50 -43.40
CA ILE A 193 13.90 -15.38 -44.28
C ILE A 193 14.46 -14.48 -45.37
N ASP A 194 15.70 -14.79 -45.70
CA ASP A 194 16.68 -14.05 -46.47
C ASP A 194 16.23 -13.72 -47.89
N ALA A 195 16.80 -12.61 -48.37
CA ALA A 195 16.81 -12.21 -49.76
C ALA A 195 17.54 -13.24 -50.63
N PRO A 196 17.13 -13.37 -51.90
CA PRO A 196 18.06 -13.51 -53.00
C PRO A 196 18.04 -12.24 -53.86
N ASN A 197 19.24 -11.76 -54.17
CA ASN A 197 19.51 -10.80 -55.22
C ASN A 197 18.84 -11.24 -56.53
N GLU A 198 18.12 -10.32 -57.18
CA GLU A 198 18.13 -10.23 -58.63
C GLU A 198 18.40 -8.79 -59.02
N ASP A 199 19.50 -8.62 -59.75
CA ASP A 199 19.98 -7.44 -60.42
C ASP A 199 19.02 -7.00 -61.56
N VAL A 200 19.24 -5.78 -62.07
CA VAL A 200 18.81 -5.23 -63.39
C VAL A 200 17.36 -4.70 -63.40
N ASP A 201 16.98 -3.51 -63.88
CA ASP A 201 17.59 -2.50 -64.75
C ASP A 201 16.88 -1.13 -64.55
N ASP A 202 17.63 -0.06 -64.81
CA ASP A 202 17.24 1.26 -65.36
C ASP A 202 15.85 1.89 -65.10
N THR A 203 15.84 3.10 -64.53
CA THR A 203 15.55 4.37 -65.28
C THR A 203 15.09 5.51 -64.35
N GLU A 204 15.79 6.64 -64.49
CA GLU A 204 15.43 8.04 -64.20
C GLU A 204 15.25 8.57 -62.76
N GLN A 205 16.34 9.22 -62.35
CA GLN A 205 16.44 10.44 -61.55
C GLN A 205 15.49 11.57 -62.04
N PRO A 206 15.07 12.49 -61.15
CA PRO A 206 15.78 13.78 -61.15
C PRO A 206 16.07 14.36 -59.74
N PRO A 207 16.93 15.41 -59.67
CA PRO A 207 17.76 15.70 -58.52
C PRO A 207 17.27 16.89 -57.68
N GLY A 208 17.74 16.96 -56.42
CA GLY A 208 17.98 18.25 -55.77
C GLY A 208 17.60 18.30 -54.29
N GLY A 209 18.60 18.32 -53.41
CA GLY A 209 18.38 18.66 -52.01
C GLY A 209 19.54 18.32 -51.07
N LYS A 210 20.70 18.97 -51.27
CA LYS A 210 21.84 18.91 -50.34
C LYS A 210 21.46 19.52 -48.99
N GLY A 211 21.63 18.77 -47.90
CA GLY A 211 21.62 19.28 -46.52
C GLY A 211 22.53 18.41 -45.65
N LYS A 212 23.73 18.91 -45.38
CA LYS A 212 24.78 18.30 -44.54
C LYS A 212 24.46 18.42 -43.04
N GLY A 213 24.98 17.47 -42.26
CA GLY A 213 25.29 17.60 -40.83
C GLY A 213 24.17 17.08 -39.93
N GLN A 214 24.41 16.32 -38.87
CA GLN A 214 25.62 16.14 -38.08
C GLN A 214 25.46 14.87 -37.24
N SER A 215 26.54 14.09 -37.16
CA SER A 215 26.70 12.97 -36.24
C SER A 215 26.65 13.43 -34.79
N THR A 216 25.94 12.68 -33.96
CA THR A 216 26.32 12.48 -32.55
C THR A 216 26.19 11.01 -32.23
N ASP A 217 27.33 10.34 -32.23
CA ASP A 217 27.62 9.18 -31.40
C ASP A 217 27.29 9.48 -29.94
N LEU A 218 26.63 8.55 -29.26
CA LEU A 218 26.77 8.31 -27.82
C LEU A 218 26.22 6.92 -27.48
N GLN A 219 27.16 5.97 -27.55
CA GLN A 219 27.44 4.85 -26.65
C GLN A 219 26.37 4.37 -25.65
N ASP A 220 26.12 3.07 -25.77
CA ASP A 220 26.27 2.03 -24.74
C ASP A 220 25.80 2.33 -23.30
N ALA A 221 24.73 1.64 -22.91
CA ALA A 221 24.66 0.99 -21.60
C ALA A 221 23.89 -0.32 -21.72
N SER A 222 24.68 -1.37 -21.96
CA SER A 222 24.36 -2.77 -21.73
C SER A 222 23.84 -2.98 -20.30
N GLY A 223 22.67 -3.58 -20.17
CA GLY A 223 22.01 -3.91 -18.90
C GLY A 223 21.55 -5.36 -18.94
N ASP A 224 22.54 -6.24 -18.83
CA ASP A 224 22.45 -7.69 -18.68
C ASP A 224 21.50 -8.11 -17.54
N GLY A 225 20.68 -9.13 -17.78
CA GLY A 225 19.61 -9.55 -16.88
C GLY A 225 19.06 -10.92 -17.21
N ASP A 226 19.92 -11.85 -17.63
CA ASP A 226 19.57 -13.26 -17.85
C ASP A 226 20.31 -14.16 -16.86
N LEU A 227 19.84 -14.26 -15.61
CA LEU A 227 20.32 -15.26 -14.66
C LEU A 227 19.20 -15.67 -13.69
N ARG A 228 18.47 -16.74 -14.03
CA ARG A 228 18.03 -17.82 -13.13
C ARG A 228 16.89 -18.62 -13.76
N LYS A 229 17.24 -19.72 -14.46
CA LYS A 229 16.37 -20.91 -14.62
C LYS A 229 17.17 -22.06 -15.22
N ARG A 230 17.98 -22.74 -14.40
CA ARG A 230 18.54 -24.06 -14.78
C ARG A 230 19.18 -24.82 -13.62
N ILE A 231 18.39 -25.21 -12.61
CA ILE A 231 18.79 -26.30 -11.70
C ILE A 231 17.53 -27.06 -11.28
N THR A 232 17.14 -28.12 -11.99
CA THR A 232 16.70 -29.40 -11.39
C THR A 232 16.47 -30.46 -12.46
N GLN A 233 16.75 -31.71 -12.08
CA GLN A 233 16.51 -32.98 -12.77
C GLN A 233 17.54 -33.44 -13.82
N LYS A 234 18.67 -33.92 -13.29
CA LYS A 234 19.32 -35.13 -13.81
C LYS A 234 19.79 -35.95 -12.61
N GLY A 235 19.20 -37.13 -12.41
CA GLY A 235 19.64 -38.04 -11.36
C GLY A 235 18.55 -39.03 -10.91
N SER A 236 18.22 -40.00 -11.75
CA SER A 236 17.71 -41.31 -11.35
C SER A 236 17.85 -42.26 -12.53
N ALA A 237 19.05 -42.81 -12.70
CA ALA A 237 19.29 -44.05 -13.43
C ALA A 237 20.50 -44.73 -12.77
N GLU A 238 20.35 -46.04 -12.54
CA GLU A 238 21.39 -47.04 -12.26
C GLU A 238 21.93 -47.12 -10.82
N ASP A 239 21.45 -48.11 -10.05
CA ASP A 239 22.09 -49.43 -9.86
C ASP A 239 21.10 -50.31 -9.06
N SER A 240 20.70 -51.48 -9.58
CA SER A 240 21.36 -52.80 -9.41
C SER A 240 21.28 -53.37 -8.00
#